data_AF-A0A258QAI0-F1
#
_entry.id   AF-A0A258QAI0-F1
#
_cell.length_a   1.000
_cell.length_b   1.000
_cell.length_c   1.000
_cell.angle_alpha   90.00
_cell.angle_beta   90.00
_cell.angle_gamma   90.00
#
_symmetry.space_group_name_H-M   'P 1'
#
loop_
_entity.id
_entity.type
_entity.pdbx_description
1 polymer ?
#
loop_
_entity_poly.entity_id
_entity_poly.type
_entity_poly.pdbx_seq_one_letter_code
_entity_poly.pdbx_strand_id
1 'polypeptide(L)'
;MTFTIVFLIAFVASFGLRHWLSQRQIRHVANHRDSVPAEFASQITLAEHQKAADYTIAKLRLGILENGVSAIILISFTLLGGLQLLNSALLGLLGEGIAQQIALLVSIVLISGIIDIPFSWYKQFH
;
A
#
# COMPACT_ATOMS: atom_id res chain seq x y z
N MET A 1 -21.34 -1.54 -16.64
CA MET A 1 -20.19 -0.82 -17.25
C MET A 1 -19.92 0.52 -16.59
N THR A 2 -20.94 1.35 -16.31
CA THR A 2 -20.75 2.65 -15.63
C THR A 2 -19.97 2.56 -14.32
N PHE A 3 -20.32 1.62 -13.43
CA PHE A 3 -19.61 1.42 -12.16
C PHE A 3 -18.13 1.03 -12.34
N THR A 4 -17.83 0.18 -13.32
CA THR A 4 -16.45 -0.23 -13.64
C THR A 4 -15.61 0.96 -14.09
N ILE A 5 -16.17 1.85 -14.92
CA ILE A 5 -15.48 3.07 -15.39
C ILE A 5 -15.23 4.02 -14.21
N VAL A 6 -16.25 4.27 -13.38
CA VAL A 6 -16.11 5.12 -12.19
C VAL A 6 -15.05 4.57 -11.25
N PHE A 7 -15.07 3.26 -11.00
CA PHE A 7 -14.05 2.58 -10.21
C PHE A 7 -12.65 2.77 -10.79
N LEU A 8 -12.47 2.55 -12.10
CA LEU A 8 -11.17 2.73 -12.75
C LEU A 8 -10.67 4.17 -12.67
N ILE A 9 -11.53 5.16 -12.89
CA ILE A 9 -11.17 6.58 -12.76
C ILE A 9 -10.74 6.88 -11.33
N ALA A 10 -11.54 6.48 -10.34
CA ALA A 10 -11.22 6.68 -8.92
C ALA A 10 -9.93 5.96 -8.52
N PHE A 11 -9.72 4.73 -9.02
CA PHE A 11 -8.53 3.93 -8.78
C PHE A 11 -7.28 4.60 -9.35
N VAL A 12 -7.28 4.99 -10.62
CA VAL A 12 -6.15 5.66 -11.27
C VAL A 12 -5.88 7.01 -10.61
N ALA A 13 -6.92 7.79 -10.31
CA ALA A 13 -6.77 9.06 -9.61
C ALA A 13 -6.14 8.88 -8.22
N SER A 14 -6.65 7.93 -7.42
CA SER A 14 -6.14 7.64 -6.08
C SER A 14 -4.70 7.13 -6.11
N PHE A 15 -4.42 6.13 -6.95
CA PHE A 15 -3.09 5.54 -7.10
C PHE A 15 -2.07 6.56 -7.60
N GLY A 16 -2.44 7.30 -8.66
CA GLY A 16 -1.60 8.34 -9.25
C GLY A 16 -1.33 9.48 -8.27
N LEU A 17 -2.35 9.95 -7.53
CA LEU A 17 -2.20 11.01 -6.55
C LEU A 17 -1.28 10.58 -5.40
N ARG A 18 -1.46 9.38 -4.85
CA ARG A 18 -0.58 8.84 -3.80
C ARG A 18 0.86 8.75 -4.28
N HIS A 19 1.07 8.17 -5.45
CA HIS A 19 2.41 8.07 -6.04
C HIS A 19 3.04 9.44 -6.23
N TRP A 20 2.31 10.40 -6.82
CA TRP A 20 2.79 11.77 -7.02
C TRP A 20 3.14 12.48 -5.72
N LEU A 21 2.30 12.37 -4.69
CA LEU A 21 2.55 12.96 -3.36
C LEU A 21 3.79 12.37 -2.71
N SER A 22 3.96 11.04 -2.73
CA SER A 22 5.15 10.38 -2.20
C SER A 22 6.42 10.84 -2.91
N GLN A 23 6.39 10.95 -4.24
CA GLN A 23 7.54 11.41 -5.02
C GLN A 23 7.88 12.88 -4.76
N ARG A 24 6.86 13.74 -4.60
CA ARG A 24 7.04 15.14 -4.21
C ARG A 24 7.69 15.25 -2.83
N GLN A 25 7.23 14.45 -1.87
CA GLN A 25 7.80 14.41 -0.52
C GLN A 25 9.25 13.93 -0.54
N ILE A 26 9.56 12.86 -1.26
CA ILE A 26 10.94 12.35 -1.41
C ILE A 26 11.86 13.44 -1.97
N ARG A 27 11.43 14.13 -3.03
CA ARG A 27 12.23 15.21 -3.63
C ARG A 27 12.45 16.37 -2.67
N HIS A 28 11.41 16.77 -1.93
CA HIS A 28 11.52 17.85 -0.95
C HIS A 28 12.49 17.49 0.17
N VAL A 29 12.39 16.28 0.72
CA VAL A 29 13.27 15.79 1.80
C VAL A 29 14.70 15.65 1.32
N ALA A 30 14.93 15.10 0.13
CA ALA A 30 16.26 14.96 -0.45
C ALA A 30 16.95 16.32 -0.66
N ASN A 31 16.22 17.33 -1.15
CA ASN A 31 16.77 18.65 -1.40
C ASN A 31 17.13 19.43 -0.12
N HIS A 32 16.50 19.13 1.02
CA HIS A 32 16.75 19.79 2.31
C HIS A 32 17.51 18.91 3.31
N ARG A 33 18.14 17.83 2.81
CA ARG A 33 18.87 16.85 3.63
C ARG A 33 20.10 17.46 4.30
N ASP A 34 20.78 18.37 3.61
CA ASP A 34 22.11 18.86 4.03
C ASP A 34 22.05 20.17 4.84
N SER A 35 20.85 20.63 5.20
CA SER A 35 20.66 21.83 6.02
C SER A 35 19.62 21.61 7.10
N VAL A 36 20.02 21.76 8.37
CA VAL A 36 19.08 21.83 9.49
C VAL A 36 18.45 23.23 9.50
N PRO A 37 17.12 23.39 9.60
CA PRO A 37 16.51 24.69 9.74
C PRO A 37 17.00 25.40 11.01
N ALA A 38 17.23 26.71 10.94
CA ALA A 38 17.87 27.48 12.02
C ALA A 38 17.16 27.33 13.38
N GLU A 39 15.84 27.15 13.37
CA GLU A 39 15.02 26.95 14.57
C GLU A 39 15.33 25.65 15.33
N PHE A 40 15.87 24.63 14.64
CA PHE A 40 16.17 23.31 15.19
C PHE A 40 17.68 23.04 15.35
N ALA A 41 18.53 23.96 14.88
CA ALA A 41 19.99 23.81 14.91
C ALA A 41 20.57 23.65 16.33
N SER A 42 19.85 24.11 17.36
CA SER A 42 20.23 23.96 18.77
C SER A 42 19.82 22.63 19.39
N GLN A 43 18.94 21.86 18.74
CA GLN A 43 18.36 20.62 19.28
C GLN A 43 18.77 19.37 18.51
N ILE A 44 19.08 19.50 17.22
CA ILE A 44 19.32 18.38 16.31
C ILE A 44 20.60 18.65 15.54
N THR A 45 21.51 17.68 15.57
CA THR A 45 22.73 17.72 14.77
C THR A 45 22.42 17.48 13.29
N LEU A 46 23.31 17.95 12.40
CA LEU A 46 23.17 17.67 10.97
C LEU A 46 23.12 16.16 10.66
N ALA A 47 23.91 15.36 11.39
CA ALA A 47 23.94 13.91 11.22
C ALA A 47 22.59 13.24 11.58
N GLU A 48 21.94 13.70 12.66
CA GLU A 48 20.62 13.21 13.05
C GLU A 48 19.54 13.61 12.05
N HIS A 49 19.58 14.84 11.54
CA HIS A 49 18.68 15.31 10.48
C HIS A 49 18.85 14.50 9.19
N GLN A 50 20.09 14.26 8.77
CA GLN A 50 20.39 13.42 7.60
C GLN A 50 19.87 11.99 7.80
N LYS A 51 20.07 11.40 8.97
CA LYS A 51 19.53 10.07 9.31
C LYS A 51 18.00 10.04 9.21
N ALA A 52 17.32 11.07 9.73
CA ALA A 52 15.87 11.18 9.65
C ALA A 52 15.38 11.37 8.20
N ALA A 53 16.10 12.17 7.39
CA ALA A 53 15.81 12.36 5.97
C ALA A 53 15.97 11.06 5.18
N ASP A 54 17.07 10.32 5.39
CA ASP A 54 17.34 9.05 4.73
C ASP A 54 16.27 7.99 5.11
N TYR A 55 15.94 7.89 6.40
CA TYR A 55 14.86 7.02 6.88
C TYR A 55 13.52 7.38 6.22
N THR A 56 13.19 8.67 6.12
CA THR A 56 11.94 9.13 5.49
C THR A 56 11.89 8.76 4.01
N ILE A 57 12.98 8.94 3.28
CA ILE A 57 13.08 8.57 1.87
C ILE A 57 12.93 7.05 1.69
N ALA A 58 13.64 6.25 2.49
CA ALA A 58 13.57 4.80 2.44
C ALA A 58 12.14 4.30 2.72
N LYS A 59 11.50 4.83 3.76
CA LYS A 59 10.12 4.50 4.14
C LYS A 59 9.12 4.85 3.03
N LEU A 60 9.26 6.01 2.40
CA LEU A 60 8.38 6.43 1.30
C LEU A 60 8.55 5.56 0.05
N ARG A 61 9.79 5.16 -0.30
CA ARG A 61 10.05 4.26 -1.42
C ARG A 61 9.41 2.88 -1.22
N LEU A 62 9.51 2.34 -0.02
CA LEU A 62 8.84 1.08 0.32
C LEU A 62 7.32 1.23 0.25
N GLY A 63 6.77 2.33 0.74
CA GLY A 63 5.33 2.62 0.64
C GLY A 63 4.83 2.72 -0.80
N ILE A 64 5.64 3.21 -1.74
CA ILE A 64 5.30 3.20 -3.17
C ILE A 64 5.20 1.77 -3.70
N LEU A 65 6.14 0.90 -3.34
CA LEU A 65 6.15 -0.50 -3.77
C LEU A 65 4.94 -1.26 -3.22
N GLU A 66 4.68 -1.12 -1.92
CA GLU A 66 3.52 -1.68 -1.24
C GLU A 66 2.21 -1.23 -1.89
N ASN A 67 2.05 0.08 -2.14
CA ASN A 67 0.87 0.62 -2.83
C ASN A 67 0.70 0.05 -4.24
N GLY A 68 1.81 -0.24 -4.95
CA GLY A 68 1.80 -0.94 -6.23
C GLY A 68 1.27 -2.37 -6.14
N VAL A 69 1.70 -3.13 -5.13
CA VAL A 69 1.22 -4.50 -4.90
C VAL A 69 -0.25 -4.50 -4.49
N SER A 70 -0.67 -3.63 -3.56
CA SER A 70 -2.08 -3.51 -3.17
C SER A 70 -2.97 -3.15 -4.37
N ALA A 71 -2.48 -2.31 -5.28
CA ALA A 71 -3.17 -1.96 -6.52
C ALA A 71 -3.37 -3.18 -7.44
N ILE A 72 -2.35 -4.02 -7.63
CA ILE A 72 -2.43 -5.26 -8.42
C ILE A 72 -3.45 -6.23 -7.80
N ILE A 73 -3.42 -6.40 -6.48
CA ILE A 73 -4.36 -7.28 -5.77
C ILE A 73 -5.79 -6.81 -5.97
N LEU A 74 -6.04 -5.51 -5.77
CA LEU A 74 -7.37 -4.93 -5.92
C LEU A 74 -7.92 -5.15 -7.33
N ILE A 75 -7.11 -4.91 -8.37
CA ILE A 75 -7.50 -5.16 -9.77
C ILE A 75 -7.74 -6.65 -10.04
N SER A 76 -6.89 -7.52 -9.49
CA SER A 76 -7.04 -8.97 -9.62
C SER A 76 -8.35 -9.47 -9.04
N PHE A 77 -8.71 -8.97 -7.85
CA PHE A 77 -9.97 -9.35 -7.21
C PHE A 77 -11.20 -8.76 -7.90
N THR A 78 -11.15 -7.51 -8.34
CA THR A 78 -12.32 -6.79 -8.84
C THR A 78 -12.58 -6.96 -10.33
N LEU A 79 -11.54 -6.97 -11.16
CA LEU A 79 -11.68 -6.97 -12.63
C LEU A 79 -11.26 -8.29 -13.27
N LEU A 80 -10.24 -8.97 -12.74
CA LEU A 80 -9.78 -10.26 -13.28
C LEU A 80 -10.60 -11.46 -12.77
N GLY A 81 -11.69 -11.20 -12.03
CA GLY A 81 -12.58 -12.24 -11.53
C GLY A 81 -12.01 -13.02 -10.33
N GLY A 82 -10.96 -12.52 -9.67
CA GLY A 82 -10.36 -13.20 -8.50
C GLY A 82 -11.37 -13.47 -7.39
N LEU A 83 -12.30 -12.54 -7.13
CA LEU A 83 -13.39 -12.75 -6.16
C LEU A 83 -14.34 -13.87 -6.60
N GLN A 84 -14.69 -13.91 -7.88
CA GLN A 84 -15.59 -14.93 -8.41
C GLN A 84 -14.95 -16.32 -8.32
N LEU A 85 -13.67 -16.43 -8.68
CA LEU A 85 -12.92 -17.68 -8.56
C LEU A 85 -12.90 -18.20 -7.12
N LEU A 86 -12.59 -17.32 -6.17
CA LEU A 86 -12.54 -17.67 -4.76
C LEU A 86 -13.93 -18.07 -4.23
N ASN A 87 -14.96 -17.31 -4.60
CA ASN A 87 -16.35 -17.59 -4.23
C ASN A 87 -16.81 -18.95 -4.77
N SER A 88 -16.59 -19.24 -6.04
CA SER A 88 -16.94 -20.52 -6.66
C SER A 88 -16.19 -21.70 -6.04
N ALA A 89 -14.91 -21.54 -5.72
CA ALA A 89 -14.14 -22.58 -5.03
C ALA A 89 -14.73 -22.89 -3.64
N LEU A 90 -15.10 -21.86 -2.87
CA LEU A 90 -15.69 -22.04 -1.56
C LEU A 90 -17.13 -22.60 -1.61
N LEU A 91 -17.91 -22.23 -2.62
CA LEU A 91 -19.23 -22.82 -2.85
C LEU A 91 -19.13 -24.32 -3.12
N GLY A 92 -18.13 -24.75 -3.91
CA GLY A 92 -17.89 -26.17 -4.17
C GLY A 92 -17.48 -26.97 -2.92
N LEU A 93 -16.86 -26.32 -1.93
CA LEU A 93 -16.37 -26.97 -0.71
C LEU A 93 -17.38 -26.96 0.44
N LEU A 94 -18.11 -25.86 0.62
CA LEU A 94 -18.96 -25.61 1.80
C LEU A 94 -20.46 -25.62 1.47
N GLY A 95 -20.82 -25.58 0.19
CA GLY A 95 -22.21 -25.40 -0.26
C GLY A 95 -22.68 -23.94 -0.11
N GLU A 96 -23.94 -23.70 -0.46
CA GLU A 96 -24.58 -22.39 -0.31
C GLU A 96 -24.95 -22.12 1.16
N GLY A 97 -24.64 -20.92 1.65
CA GLY A 97 -25.06 -20.49 2.99
C GLY A 97 -24.16 -19.45 3.64
N ILE A 98 -24.51 -19.06 4.86
CA ILE A 98 -23.78 -18.04 5.64
C ILE A 98 -22.33 -18.48 5.92
N ALA A 99 -22.11 -19.78 6.17
CA ALA A 99 -20.77 -20.31 6.42
C ALA A 99 -19.81 -20.05 5.23
N GLN A 100 -20.30 -20.19 4.00
CA GLN A 100 -19.54 -19.91 2.78
C GLN A 100 -19.21 -18.42 2.65
N GLN A 101 -20.14 -17.53 2.98
CA GLN A 101 -19.90 -16.08 2.95
C GLN A 101 -18.87 -15.64 3.99
N ILE A 102 -18.92 -16.22 5.20
CA ILE A 102 -17.92 -16.00 6.24
C ILE A 102 -16.56 -16.50 5.76
N ALA A 103 -16.50 -17.71 5.19
CA ALA A 103 -15.27 -18.28 4.65
C ALA A 103 -14.68 -17.39 3.56
N LEU A 104 -15.51 -16.83 2.66
CA LEU A 104 -15.06 -15.91 1.62
C LEU A 104 -14.39 -14.66 2.22
N LEU A 105 -15.03 -14.03 3.21
CA LEU A 105 -14.49 -12.85 3.87
C LEU A 105 -13.17 -13.17 4.57
N VAL A 106 -13.11 -14.29 5.31
CA VAL A 106 -11.90 -14.77 5.97
C VAL A 106 -10.79 -15.04 4.95
N SER A 107 -11.08 -15.69 3.82
CA SER A 107 -10.09 -15.95 2.78
C SER A 107 -9.53 -14.66 2.18
N ILE A 108 -10.36 -13.66 1.89
CA ILE A 108 -9.89 -12.37 1.37
C ILE A 108 -8.96 -11.68 2.37
N VAL A 109 -9.33 -11.67 3.66
CA VAL A 109 -8.51 -11.08 4.73
C VAL A 109 -7.19 -11.84 4.88
N LEU A 110 -7.23 -13.17 4.88
CA LEU A 110 -6.02 -14.00 4.99
C LEU A 110 -5.09 -13.80 3.80
N ILE A 111 -5.60 -13.83 2.56
CA ILE A 111 -4.80 -13.63 1.36
C ILE A 111 -4.15 -12.25 1.38
N SER A 112 -4.94 -11.20 1.68
CA SER A 112 -4.43 -9.83 1.74
C SER A 112 -3.38 -9.69 2.84
N GLY A 113 -3.66 -10.21 4.04
CA GLY A 113 -2.74 -10.19 5.17
C GLY A 113 -1.42 -10.92 4.87
N ILE A 114 -1.46 -12.09 4.24
CA ILE A 114 -0.25 -12.83 3.83
C ILE A 114 0.61 -12.02 2.88
N ILE A 115 0.00 -11.29 1.94
CA ILE A 115 0.74 -10.47 0.98
C ILE A 115 1.32 -9.21 1.65
N ASP A 116 0.66 -8.69 2.69
CA ASP A 116 1.12 -7.51 3.44
C ASP A 116 2.21 -7.83 4.48
N ILE A 117 2.34 -9.09 4.93
CA ILE A 117 3.38 -9.54 5.88
C ILE A 117 4.80 -9.14 5.46
N PRO A 118 5.30 -9.44 4.24
CA PRO A 118 6.68 -9.10 3.86
C PRO A 118 6.98 -7.60 3.95
N PHE A 119 6.01 -6.74 3.59
CA PHE A 119 6.15 -5.29 3.71
C PHE A 119 6.17 -4.84 5.16
N SER A 120 5.29 -5.41 5.98
CA SER A 120 5.19 -5.12 7.41
C SER A 120 6.47 -5.54 8.15
N TRP A 121 7.00 -6.72 7.82
CA TRP A 121 8.27 -7.21 8.33
C TRP A 121 9.42 -6.28 7.95
N TYR A 122 9.52 -5.92 6.67
CA TYR A 122 10.57 -5.04 6.20
C TYR A 122 10.51 -3.68 6.93
N LYS A 123 9.33 -3.05 7.05
CA LYS A 123 9.17 -1.77 7.77
C LYS A 123 9.62 -1.81 9.23
N GLN A 124 9.45 -2.95 9.90
CA GLN A 124 9.68 -3.08 11.33
C GLN A 124 11.12 -3.48 11.65
N PHE A 125 11.74 -4.28 10.79
CA PHE A 125 13.02 -4.91 11.08
C PHE A 125 14.17 -4.47 10.17
N HIS A 126 13.91 -3.68 9.12
CA HIS A 126 14.92 -3.12 8.21
C HIS A 126 14.70 -1.62 8.00
#